data_AF-A0A3R7U2M3-F1
#
_entry.id   AF-A0A3R7U2M3-F1
#
_cell.length_a   1.000
_cell.length_b   1.000
_cell.length_c   1.000
_cell.angle_alpha   90.00
_cell.angle_beta   90.00
_cell.angle_gamma   90.00
#
_symmetry.space_group_name_H-M   'P 1'
#
loop_
_entity.id
_entity.type
_entity.pdbx_description
1 polymer ?
#
loop_
_entity_poly.entity_id
_entity_poly.type
_entity_poly.pdbx_seq_one_letter_code
_entity_poly.pdbx_strand_id
1 'polypeptide(L)'
;MNTEIVLGVGMFTAIIMALVAVILLARKQLVSTGAVNIVINEDPDRTLSASSGGKLLNTLADAGIFLSSACGGGGTCGQCRCRVVEGGGSMLSTEAGHFTRGEAKDGWRLSCQTAVKQDMKI
;
A
#
# COMPACT_ATOMS: atom_id res chain seq x y z
N MET A 1 10.89 -44.89 28.66
CA MET A 1 9.65 -44.06 28.78
C MET A 1 9.89 -42.58 28.52
N ASN A 2 10.95 -41.94 29.04
CA ASN A 2 11.24 -40.54 28.67
C ASN A 2 11.65 -40.32 27.21
N THR A 3 12.45 -41.21 26.61
CA THR A 3 12.98 -41.01 25.25
C THR A 3 11.90 -41.04 24.17
N GLU A 4 10.94 -41.97 24.25
CA GLU A 4 9.80 -42.06 23.32
C GLU A 4 8.89 -40.83 23.38
N ILE A 5 8.64 -40.31 24.59
CA ILE A 5 7.84 -39.10 24.78
C ILE A 5 8.57 -37.89 24.21
N VAL A 6 9.87 -37.76 24.46
CA VAL A 6 10.69 -36.66 23.93
C VAL A 6 10.78 -36.71 22.41
N LEU A 7 10.95 -37.89 21.80
CA LEU A 7 10.95 -38.07 20.35
C LEU A 7 9.59 -37.74 19.73
N GLY A 8 8.49 -38.21 20.33
CA GLY A 8 7.13 -37.95 19.86
C GLY A 8 6.77 -36.46 19.91
N VAL A 9 7.03 -35.79 21.04
CA VAL A 9 6.79 -34.35 21.19
C VAL A 9 7.69 -33.56 20.23
N GLY A 10 8.97 -33.93 20.13
CA GLY A 10 9.92 -33.27 19.23
C GLY A 10 9.50 -33.36 17.76
N MET A 11 9.07 -34.54 17.29
CA MET A 11 8.60 -34.72 15.92
C MET A 11 7.34 -33.88 15.64
N PHE A 12 6.37 -33.89 16.55
CA PHE A 12 5.14 -33.12 16.38
C PHE A 12 5.40 -31.61 16.34
N THR A 13 6.22 -31.10 17.26
CA THR A 13 6.60 -29.68 17.27
C THR A 13 7.39 -29.29 16.02
N ALA A 14 8.30 -30.15 15.54
CA ALA A 14 9.07 -29.90 14.32
C ALA A 14 8.16 -29.80 13.09
N ILE A 15 7.15 -30.67 12.96
CA ILE A 15 6.18 -30.63 11.87
C ILE A 15 5.38 -29.31 11.89
N ILE A 16 4.89 -28.90 13.06
CA ILE A 16 4.15 -27.62 13.20
C ILE A 16 5.06 -26.44 12.85
N MET A 17 6.28 -26.41 13.37
CA MET A 17 7.25 -25.34 13.08
C MET A 17 7.59 -25.27 11.58
N ALA A 18 7.76 -26.42 10.93
CA ALA A 18 7.98 -26.49 9.50
C ALA A 18 6.80 -25.93 8.70
N LEU A 19 5.57 -26.31 9.06
CA LEU A 19 4.36 -25.79 8.42
C LEU A 19 4.23 -24.27 8.58
N VAL A 20 4.46 -23.75 9.79
CA VAL A 20 4.45 -22.30 10.06
C VAL A 20 5.53 -21.59 9.23
N ALA A 21 6.74 -22.15 9.16
CA ALA A 21 7.82 -21.58 8.35
C ALA A 21 7.45 -21.51 6.86
N VAL A 22 6.83 -22.56 6.30
CA VAL A 22 6.35 -22.58 4.92
C VAL A 22 5.30 -21.49 4.68
N ILE A 23 4.33 -21.33 5.59
CA ILE A 23 3.28 -20.30 5.48
C ILE A 23 3.90 -18.89 5.51
N LEU A 24 4.87 -18.64 6.40
CA LEU A 24 5.53 -17.33 6.50
C LEU A 24 6.39 -17.02 5.28
N LEU A 25 7.11 -18.00 4.74
CA LEU A 25 7.89 -17.85 3.50
C LEU A 25 6.98 -17.54 2.30
N ALA A 26 5.88 -18.27 2.16
CA ALA A 26 4.89 -18.02 1.12
C ALA A 26 4.29 -16.61 1.23
N ARG A 27 3.92 -16.17 2.45
CA ARG A 27 3.39 -14.82 2.69
C ARG A 27 4.41 -13.73 2.34
N LYS A 28 5.69 -13.91 2.70
CA LYS A 28 6.75 -12.95 2.39
C LYS A 28 6.93 -12.76 0.88
N GLN A 29 6.80 -13.82 0.10
CA GLN A 29 6.97 -13.76 -1.36
C GLN A 29 5.73 -13.24 -2.08
N LEU A 30 4.52 -13.56 -1.58
CA LEU A 30 3.24 -13.20 -2.20
C LEU A 30 2.72 -11.82 -1.81
N VAL A 31 3.25 -11.22 -0.74
CA VAL A 31 2.85 -9.88 -0.29
C VAL A 31 3.99 -8.90 -0.52
N SER A 32 3.83 -8.05 -1.55
CA SER A 32 4.76 -6.96 -1.85
C SER A 32 4.84 -5.98 -0.68
N THR A 33 5.85 -6.18 0.17
CA THR A 33 6.23 -5.33 1.31
C THR A 33 7.51 -4.53 0.99
N GLY A 34 7.86 -4.43 -0.28
CA GLY A 34 9.03 -3.69 -0.75
C GLY A 34 8.81 -2.18 -0.72
N ALA A 35 9.92 -1.44 -0.77
CA ALA A 35 9.90 -0.03 -1.09
C ALA A 35 9.34 0.13 -2.51
N VAL A 36 8.37 1.02 -2.67
CA VAL A 36 7.82 1.41 -3.96
C VAL A 36 8.29 2.80 -4.33
N ASN A 37 8.46 3.03 -5.63
CA ASN A 37 8.89 4.31 -6.16
C ASN A 37 7.68 5.12 -6.63
N ILE A 38 7.58 6.35 -6.13
CA ILE A 38 6.56 7.32 -6.54
C ILE A 38 7.27 8.43 -7.32
N VAL A 39 7.00 8.52 -8.63
CA VAL A 39 7.48 9.62 -9.47
C VAL A 39 6.48 10.75 -9.39
N ILE A 40 6.94 11.97 -9.13
CA ILE A 40 6.09 13.15 -8.94
C ILE A 40 6.30 14.13 -10.10
N ASN A 41 5.23 14.51 -10.79
CA ASN A 41 5.22 15.47 -11.91
C ASN A 41 6.24 15.14 -13.03
N GLU A 42 6.43 13.85 -13.34
CA GLU A 42 7.39 13.38 -14.36
C GLU A 42 8.85 13.78 -14.12
N ASP A 43 9.19 14.27 -12.92
CA ASP A 43 10.53 14.70 -12.56
C ASP A 43 11.30 13.53 -11.88
N PRO A 44 12.33 12.96 -12.52
CA PRO A 44 13.10 11.83 -11.97
C PRO A 44 13.80 12.20 -10.65
N ASP A 45 14.18 13.47 -10.48
CA ASP A 45 14.92 13.95 -9.31
C ASP A 45 14.03 14.08 -8.06
N ARG A 46 12.71 13.97 -8.23
CA ARG A 46 11.70 13.99 -7.14
C ARG A 46 11.09 12.62 -6.88
N THR A 47 11.80 11.55 -7.24
CA THR A 47 11.36 10.19 -6.94
C THR A 47 11.40 9.91 -5.45
N LEU A 48 10.25 9.50 -4.89
CA LEU A 48 10.10 9.15 -3.49
C LEU A 48 10.06 7.62 -3.33
N SER A 49 10.96 7.09 -2.51
CA SER A 49 10.90 5.70 -2.05
C SER A 49 10.01 5.61 -0.80
N ALA A 50 8.87 4.92 -0.90
CA ALA A 50 7.88 4.79 0.16
C ALA A 50 7.59 3.33 0.53
N SER A 51 7.19 3.06 1.78
CA SER A 51 6.74 1.70 2.14
C SER A 51 5.37 1.40 1.53
N SER A 52 5.20 0.21 0.95
CA SER A 52 3.90 -0.25 0.48
C SER A 52 2.90 -0.42 1.64
N GLY A 53 1.61 -0.21 1.35
CA GLY A 53 0.48 -0.41 2.27
C GLY A 53 -0.12 0.88 2.84
N GLY A 54 0.59 2.01 2.73
CA GLY A 54 0.11 3.31 3.20
C GLY A 54 -0.90 4.00 2.26
N LYS A 55 -1.51 5.07 2.77
CA LYS A 55 -2.28 6.03 1.95
C LYS A 55 -1.32 7.04 1.33
N LEU A 56 -1.56 7.39 0.07
CA LEU A 56 -0.71 8.33 -0.67
C LEU A 56 -0.58 9.69 0.03
N LEU A 57 -1.66 10.21 0.64
CA LEU A 57 -1.61 11.46 1.40
C LEU A 57 -0.55 11.46 2.50
N ASN A 58 -0.48 10.38 3.29
CA ASN A 58 0.45 10.29 4.42
C ASN A 58 1.88 10.12 3.90
N THR A 59 2.06 9.26 2.89
CA THR A 59 3.35 9.04 2.25
C THR A 59 3.93 10.34 1.67
N LEU A 60 3.11 11.19 1.05
CA LEU A 60 3.53 12.48 0.55
C LEU A 60 3.82 13.48 1.68
N ALA A 61 3.01 13.49 2.74
CA ALA A 61 3.23 14.34 3.90
C ALA A 61 4.55 13.99 4.63
N ASP A 62 4.88 12.70 4.76
CA ASP A 62 6.14 12.22 5.34
C ASP A 62 7.36 12.67 4.50
N ALA A 63 7.15 12.85 3.19
CA ALA A 63 8.15 13.40 2.25
C ALA A 63 8.18 14.94 2.20
N GLY A 64 7.39 15.63 3.02
CA GLY A 64 7.28 17.10 3.03
C GLY A 64 6.39 17.69 1.93
N ILE A 65 5.62 16.86 1.22
CA ILE A 65 4.67 17.28 0.18
C ILE A 65 3.27 17.24 0.75
N PHE A 66 2.74 18.42 1.09
CA PHE A 66 1.45 18.54 1.74
C PHE A 66 0.35 18.84 0.71
N LEU A 67 -0.61 17.92 0.60
CA LEU A 67 -1.88 18.20 -0.07
C LEU A 67 -2.88 18.76 0.93
N SER A 68 -3.75 19.67 0.46
CA SER A 68 -4.82 20.23 1.27
C SER A 68 -5.76 19.11 1.74
N SER A 69 -5.90 18.97 3.07
CA SER A 69 -6.76 17.97 3.68
C SER A 69 -7.39 18.53 4.95
N ALA A 70 -8.69 18.79 4.90
CA ALA A 70 -9.46 19.26 6.05
C ALA A 70 -10.03 18.11 6.91
N CYS A 71 -10.18 16.91 6.33
CA CYS A 71 -10.85 15.76 6.97
C CYS A 71 -9.89 14.71 7.55
N GLY A 72 -8.58 14.97 7.59
CA GLY A 72 -7.60 14.00 8.08
C GLY A 72 -7.52 12.69 7.28
N GLY A 73 -7.98 12.69 6.03
CA GLY A 73 -7.94 11.54 5.14
C GLY A 73 -9.17 10.62 5.19
N GLY A 74 -10.30 11.11 5.71
CA GLY A 74 -11.61 10.44 5.65
C GLY A 74 -12.25 10.39 4.25
N GLY A 75 -11.70 11.11 3.25
CA GLY A 75 -12.23 11.12 1.89
C GLY A 75 -13.50 11.94 1.69
N THR A 76 -13.94 12.69 2.71
CA THR A 76 -15.21 13.44 2.70
C THR A 76 -15.09 14.90 2.26
N CYS A 77 -13.90 15.51 2.43
CA CYS A 77 -13.70 16.92 2.09
C CYS A 77 -13.38 17.18 0.61
N GLY A 78 -12.97 16.16 -0.15
CA GLY A 78 -12.63 16.30 -1.57
C GLY A 78 -11.42 17.19 -1.92
N GLN A 79 -10.65 17.66 -0.92
CA GLN A 79 -9.53 18.59 -1.13
C GLN A 79 -8.21 17.90 -1.50
N CYS A 80 -8.03 16.64 -1.08
CA CYS A 80 -6.79 15.87 -1.23
C CYS A 80 -6.57 15.39 -2.69
N ARG A 81 -6.89 16.21 -3.70
CA ARG A 81 -6.90 15.88 -5.13
C ARG A 81 -5.48 15.71 -5.67
N CYS A 82 -5.23 14.60 -6.33
CA CYS A 82 -4.02 14.32 -7.09
C CYS A 82 -4.38 13.70 -8.43
N ARG A 83 -3.50 13.80 -9.41
CA ARG A 83 -3.60 13.04 -10.64
C ARG A 83 -2.74 11.79 -10.48
N VAL A 84 -3.22 10.65 -10.96
CA VAL A 84 -2.46 9.40 -10.98
C VAL A 84 -2.39 8.98 -12.44
N VAL A 85 -1.20 9.06 -13.01
CA VAL A 85 -0.93 8.75 -14.42
C VAL A 85 -0.75 7.24 -14.59
N GLU A 86 0.00 6.62 -13.69
CA GLU A 86 0.26 5.18 -13.67
C GLU A 86 0.21 4.64 -12.25
N GLY A 87 -0.28 3.41 -12.09
CA GLY A 87 -0.42 2.78 -10.78
C GLY A 87 -1.66 3.26 -10.01
N GLY A 88 -1.64 3.11 -8.69
CA GLY A 88 -2.73 3.57 -7.79
C GLY A 88 -4.06 2.82 -7.85
N GLY A 89 -4.27 1.95 -8.85
CA GLY A 89 -5.48 1.12 -8.98
C GLY A 89 -6.70 1.87 -9.52
N SER A 90 -7.89 1.30 -9.35
CA SER A 90 -9.15 1.91 -9.81
C SER A 90 -9.75 2.86 -8.77
N MET A 91 -10.51 3.85 -9.27
CA MET A 91 -11.24 4.80 -8.46
C MET A 91 -12.22 4.08 -7.51
N LEU A 92 -12.19 4.43 -6.21
CA LEU A 92 -13.14 3.89 -5.24
C LEU A 92 -14.49 4.62 -5.29
N SER A 93 -15.55 3.95 -4.86
CA SER A 93 -16.88 4.57 -4.74
C SER A 93 -16.91 5.76 -3.76
N THR A 94 -16.02 5.77 -2.76
CA THR A 94 -15.91 6.85 -1.76
C THR A 94 -15.41 8.17 -2.35
N GLU A 95 -14.63 8.13 -3.42
CA GLU A 95 -14.09 9.32 -4.09
C GLU A 95 -14.83 9.68 -5.38
N ALA A 96 -15.56 8.73 -5.98
CA ALA A 96 -16.27 8.92 -7.24
C ALA A 96 -17.26 10.10 -7.23
N GLY A 97 -17.85 10.42 -6.08
CA GLY A 97 -18.77 11.56 -5.93
C GLY A 97 -18.09 12.94 -6.03
N HIS A 98 -16.77 13.02 -5.94
CA HIS A 98 -16.02 14.27 -5.95
C HIS A 98 -15.42 14.63 -7.32
N PHE A 99 -15.54 13.73 -8.30
CA PHE A 99 -14.97 13.87 -9.64
C PHE A 99 -16.04 13.70 -10.72
N THR A 100 -15.88 14.44 -11.81
CA THR A 100 -16.68 14.21 -13.02
C THR A 100 -16.18 12.97 -13.78
N ARG A 101 -17.00 12.45 -14.71
CA ARG A 101 -16.58 11.33 -15.58
C ARG A 101 -15.37 11.67 -16.46
N GLY A 102 -15.15 12.96 -16.78
CA GLY A 102 -13.97 13.41 -17.52
C GLY A 102 -12.73 13.35 -16.64
N GLU A 103 -12.80 13.95 -15.45
CA GLU A 103 -11.70 13.94 -14.48
C GLU A 103 -11.31 12.52 -14.07
N ALA A 104 -12.28 11.63 -13.88
CA ALA A 104 -12.01 10.22 -13.57
C ALA A 104 -11.26 9.50 -14.70
N LYS A 105 -11.49 9.88 -15.98
CA LYS A 105 -10.74 9.35 -17.13
C LYS A 105 -9.33 9.94 -17.22
N ASP A 106 -9.15 11.19 -16.80
CA ASP A 106 -7.86 11.86 -16.79
C ASP A 106 -6.95 11.43 -15.63
N GLY A 107 -7.44 10.51 -14.77
CA GLY A 107 -6.70 9.92 -13.66
C GLY A 107 -6.80 10.72 -12.35
N TRP A 108 -7.76 11.63 -12.21
CA TRP A 108 -7.95 12.37 -10.96
C TRP A 108 -8.46 11.47 -9.84
N ARG A 109 -7.81 11.57 -8.68
CA ARG A 109 -8.09 10.76 -7.49
C ARG A 109 -7.90 11.55 -6.21
N LEU A 110 -8.44 11.03 -5.12
CA LEU A 110 -8.15 11.48 -3.77
C LEU A 110 -6.93 10.72 -3.25
N SER A 111 -5.82 11.43 -3.06
CA SER A 111 -4.58 10.90 -2.47
C SER A 111 -4.84 10.23 -1.11
N CYS A 112 -5.85 10.71 -0.37
CA CYS A 112 -6.21 10.16 0.92
C CYS A 112 -7.01 8.84 0.88
N GLN A 113 -7.50 8.43 -0.29
CA GLN A 113 -8.15 7.13 -0.52
C GLN A 113 -7.32 6.20 -1.41
N THR A 114 -6.27 6.75 -2.06
CA THR A 114 -5.38 5.99 -2.94
C THR A 114 -4.35 5.24 -2.10
N ALA A 115 -4.33 3.91 -2.23
CA ALA A 115 -3.37 3.05 -1.55
C ALA A 115 -2.10 2.86 -2.36
N VAL A 116 -0.95 3.02 -1.70
CA VAL A 116 0.37 2.85 -2.30
C VAL A 116 0.76 1.37 -2.19
N LYS A 117 0.51 0.57 -3.24
CA LYS A 117 0.81 -0.88 -3.25
C LYS A 117 1.89 -1.29 -4.25
N GLN A 118 2.13 -0.45 -5.24
CA GLN A 118 3.03 -0.66 -6.36
C GLN A 118 3.57 0.70 -6.80
N ASP A 119 4.62 0.68 -7.60
CA ASP A 119 5.19 1.89 -8.19
C ASP A 119 4.11 2.69 -8.92
N MET A 120 4.15 4.01 -8.75
CA MET A 120 3.14 4.90 -9.29
C MET A 120 3.73 6.22 -9.77
N LYS A 121 3.05 6.81 -10.73
CA LYS A 121 3.36 8.15 -11.25
C LYS A 121 2.19 9.05 -10.96
N ILE A 122 2.46 10.17 -10.30
CA ILE A 122 1.47 11.16 -9.88
C ILE A 122 1.82 12.56 -10.37
#